data_AF-A0A959Y7M9-F1
#
_entry.id   AF-A0A959Y7M9-F1
#
_cell.length_a   1.000
_cell.length_b   1.000
_cell.length_c   1.000
_cell.angle_alpha   90.00
_cell.angle_beta   90.00
_cell.angle_gamma   90.00
#
_symmetry.space_group_name_H-M   'P 1'
#
loop_
_entity.id
_entity.type
_entity.pdbx_description
1 polymer ?
#
loop_
_entity_poly.entity_id
_entity_poly.type
_entity_poly.pdbx_seq_one_letter_code
_entity_poly.pdbx_strand_id
1 'polypeptide(L)'
;SRATSVYLVDRVVPMLPERLSNDLCSLNADEDKLTFSAIFHLDEQARIKDEWFGRTVIRSRRRFAYAEAKEAIDGAKGALSDEVRALHDLARVLRKDRLSKGALEIVTTEMKFRLDEQGRPLEVYEKIMNEANWLIEEFMLLANKRVATWVAGLKKGGAHPFVY
;
A
#
# COMPACT_ATOMS: atom_id res chain seq x y z
N SER A 1 -13.13 -15.85 16.98
CA SER A 1 -12.91 -14.67 16.12
C SER A 1 -11.62 -14.86 15.33
N ARG A 2 -11.52 -14.32 14.11
CA ARG A 2 -10.28 -14.34 13.30
C ARG A 2 -9.50 -13.05 13.54
N ALA A 3 -8.19 -13.12 13.72
CA ALA A 3 -7.33 -11.94 13.92
C ALA A 3 -6.77 -11.36 12.60
N THR A 4 -6.62 -12.19 11.57
CA THR A 4 -6.14 -11.80 10.23
C THR A 4 -6.76 -12.69 9.16
N SER A 5 -6.69 -12.25 7.89
CA SER A 5 -7.04 -13.09 6.74
C SER A 5 -5.93 -14.11 6.49
N VAL A 6 -6.29 -15.38 6.26
CA VAL A 6 -5.33 -16.44 5.97
C VAL A 6 -5.30 -16.67 4.46
N TYR A 7 -4.14 -16.47 3.85
CA TYR A 7 -3.92 -16.67 2.42
C TYR A 7 -3.35 -18.07 2.20
N LEU A 8 -4.13 -18.94 1.56
CA LEU A 8 -3.72 -20.26 1.10
C LEU A 8 -3.41 -20.21 -0.39
N VAL A 9 -2.81 -21.28 -0.91
CA VAL A 9 -2.39 -21.37 -2.31
C VAL A 9 -3.58 -21.25 -3.27
N ASP A 10 -4.73 -21.78 -2.90
CA ASP A 10 -5.93 -21.87 -3.74
C ASP A 10 -7.06 -20.90 -3.33
N ARG A 11 -7.01 -20.33 -2.13
CA ARG A 11 -8.09 -19.50 -1.59
C ARG A 11 -7.63 -18.54 -0.51
N VAL A 12 -8.48 -17.55 -0.23
CA VAL A 12 -8.36 -16.68 0.94
C VAL A 12 -9.46 -17.03 1.92
N VAL A 13 -9.09 -17.17 3.19
CA VAL A 13 -10.02 -17.31 4.31
C VAL A 13 -10.13 -15.93 4.96
N PRO A 14 -11.14 -15.11 4.59
CA PRO A 14 -11.13 -13.69 4.93
C PRO A 14 -11.42 -13.46 6.41
N MET A 15 -10.83 -12.42 6.98
CA MET A 15 -11.11 -11.97 8.35
C MET A 15 -12.53 -11.41 8.46
N LEU A 16 -12.97 -10.69 7.43
CA LEU A 16 -14.29 -10.06 7.35
C LEU A 16 -15.20 -10.84 6.40
N PRO A 17 -16.54 -10.75 6.58
CA PRO A 17 -17.49 -11.25 5.59
C PRO A 17 -17.22 -10.66 4.20
N GLU A 18 -17.38 -11.47 3.14
CA GLU A 18 -17.05 -11.06 1.76
C GLU A 18 -17.79 -9.80 1.31
N ARG A 19 -19.05 -9.63 1.73
CA ARG A 19 -19.83 -8.41 1.47
C ARG A 19 -19.18 -7.15 2.04
N LEU A 20 -18.47 -7.27 3.15
CA LEU A 20 -17.72 -6.14 3.71
C LEU A 20 -16.36 -6.01 3.02
N SER A 21 -15.59 -7.09 2.86
CA SER A 21 -14.23 -7.00 2.32
C SER A 21 -14.17 -6.64 0.83
N ASN A 22 -15.03 -7.25 0.00
CA ASN A 22 -14.91 -7.18 -1.47
C ASN A 22 -15.77 -6.07 -2.08
N ASP A 23 -16.80 -5.61 -1.36
CA ASP A 23 -17.77 -4.66 -1.88
C ASP A 23 -17.69 -3.34 -1.10
N LEU A 24 -18.09 -3.32 0.18
CA LEU A 24 -18.20 -2.08 0.94
C LEU A 24 -16.84 -1.45 1.30
N CYS A 25 -15.85 -2.25 1.68
CA CYS A 25 -14.51 -1.77 2.07
C CYS A 25 -13.49 -1.80 0.94
N SER A 26 -13.77 -2.49 -0.16
CA SER A 26 -12.87 -2.51 -1.33
C SER A 26 -12.90 -1.15 -2.01
N LEU A 27 -11.73 -0.61 -2.32
CA LEU A 27 -11.58 0.67 -3.03
C LEU A 27 -11.76 0.48 -4.55
N ASN A 28 -12.93 -0.01 -4.94
CA ASN A 28 -13.31 -0.23 -6.33
C ASN A 28 -13.27 1.08 -7.12
N ALA A 29 -12.95 0.99 -8.41
CA ALA A 29 -12.89 2.15 -9.29
C ALA A 29 -14.28 2.74 -9.52
N ASP A 30 -14.34 4.06 -9.68
CA ASP A 30 -15.53 4.85 -10.04
C ASP A 30 -16.70 4.80 -9.03
N GLU A 31 -16.44 4.32 -7.81
CA GLU A 31 -17.40 4.27 -6.70
C GLU A 31 -16.94 5.15 -5.53
N ASP A 32 -17.89 5.79 -4.84
CA ASP A 32 -17.59 6.54 -3.61
C ASP A 32 -17.37 5.56 -2.45
N LYS A 33 -16.25 5.72 -1.74
CA LYS A 33 -15.86 4.88 -0.60
C LYS A 33 -15.53 5.74 0.61
N LEU A 34 -16.06 5.33 1.77
CA LEU A 34 -15.71 5.93 3.05
C LEU A 34 -14.31 5.45 3.46
N THR A 35 -13.41 6.38 3.75
CA THR A 35 -12.05 6.04 4.18
C THR A 35 -11.60 6.85 5.39
N PHE A 36 -10.55 6.38 6.03
CA PHE A 36 -9.75 7.19 6.92
C PHE A 36 -8.43 7.48 6.21
N SER A 37 -8.12 8.75 5.97
CA SER A 37 -6.99 9.16 5.15
C SER A 37 -5.89 9.77 6.00
N ALA A 38 -4.66 9.55 5.54
CA ALA A 38 -3.49 10.33 5.92
C ALA A 38 -3.08 11.20 4.71
N ILE A 39 -3.14 12.51 4.87
CA ILE A 39 -2.79 13.48 3.82
C ILE A 39 -1.48 14.15 4.21
N PHE A 40 -0.51 14.16 3.30
CA PHE A 40 0.81 14.74 3.52
C PHE A 40 1.09 15.82 2.49
N HIS A 41 1.56 16.97 2.95
CA HIS A 41 2.16 17.99 2.08
C HIS A 41 3.67 17.78 2.08
N LEU A 42 4.20 17.27 0.97
CA LEU A 42 5.63 17.00 0.80
C LEU A 42 6.27 18.08 -0.09
N ASP A 43 7.50 18.46 0.22
CA ASP A 43 8.34 19.19 -0.74
C ASP A 43 9.00 18.24 -1.76
N GLU A 44 9.73 18.81 -2.72
CA GLU A 44 10.46 18.07 -3.76
C GLU A 44 11.52 17.11 -3.19
N GLN A 45 11.95 17.28 -1.94
CA GLN A 45 12.87 16.39 -1.23
C GLN A 45 12.13 15.42 -0.31
N ALA A 46 10.83 15.22 -0.54
CA ALA A 46 9.94 14.35 0.22
C ALA A 46 9.90 14.67 1.73
N ARG A 47 10.19 15.92 2.12
CA ARG A 47 10.08 16.35 3.52
C ARG A 47 8.65 16.81 3.79
N ILE A 48 8.10 16.34 4.90
CA ILE A 48 6.75 16.71 5.35
C ILE A 48 6.74 18.16 5.82
N LYS A 49 5.90 18.99 5.20
CA LYS A 49 5.59 20.36 5.63
C LYS A 49 4.37 20.41 6.52
N ASP A 50 3.37 19.60 6.19
CA ASP A 50 2.12 19.49 6.92
C ASP A 50 1.53 18.09 6.77
N GLU A 51 0.70 17.69 7.74
CA GLU A 51 0.01 16.40 7.73
C GLU A 51 -1.37 16.49 8.37
N TRP A 52 -2.31 15.72 7.83
CA TRP A 52 -3.68 15.64 8.33
C TRP A 52 -4.18 14.20 8.34
N PHE A 53 -4.91 13.84 9.40
CA PHE A 53 -5.52 12.51 9.56
C PHE A 53 -7.01 12.66 9.86
N GLY A 54 -7.86 11.93 9.13
CA GLY A 54 -9.29 12.01 9.37
C GLY A 54 -10.14 11.21 8.40
N ARG A 55 -11.46 11.27 8.62
CA ARG A 55 -12.46 10.59 7.78
C ARG A 55 -12.69 11.37 6.50
N THR A 56 -12.74 10.66 5.38
CA THR A 56 -12.93 11.24 4.03
C THR A 56 -13.86 10.35 3.21
N VAL A 57 -14.29 10.89 2.07
CA VAL A 57 -14.92 10.13 0.99
C VAL A 57 -13.99 10.24 -0.23
N ILE A 58 -13.67 9.11 -0.85
CA ILE A 58 -12.84 9.08 -2.06
C ILE A 58 -13.57 8.36 -3.19
N ARG A 59 -13.18 8.67 -4.44
CA ARG A 59 -13.56 7.90 -5.62
C ARG A 59 -12.30 7.54 -6.39
N SER A 60 -11.96 6.25 -6.44
CA SER A 60 -10.77 5.76 -7.14
C SER A 60 -10.96 5.90 -8.65
N ARG A 61 -10.10 6.66 -9.33
CA ARG A 61 -10.21 6.89 -10.78
C ARG A 61 -9.69 5.73 -11.63
N ARG A 62 -8.85 4.86 -11.04
CA ARG A 62 -8.24 3.74 -11.77
C ARG A 62 -7.74 2.67 -10.80
N ARG A 63 -7.95 1.41 -11.17
CA ARG A 63 -7.28 0.27 -10.56
C ARG A 63 -6.04 -0.07 -11.39
N PHE A 64 -4.87 -0.02 -10.78
CA PHE A 64 -3.61 -0.39 -11.42
C PHE A 64 -3.17 -1.80 -11.00
N ALA A 65 -2.74 -2.60 -11.96
CA ALA A 65 -1.82 -3.71 -11.71
C ALA A 65 -0.38 -3.16 -11.55
N TYR A 66 0.45 -3.87 -10.78
CA TYR A 66 1.85 -3.47 -10.59
C TYR A 66 2.64 -3.40 -11.90
N ALA A 67 2.33 -4.27 -12.87
CA ALA A 67 2.95 -4.23 -14.20
C ALA A 67 2.59 -2.93 -14.95
N GLU A 68 1.32 -2.53 -14.97
CA GLU A 68 0.89 -1.28 -15.61
C GLU A 68 1.53 -0.04 -14.94
N ALA A 69 1.61 -0.05 -13.61
CA ALA A 69 2.26 1.03 -12.88
C ALA A 69 3.77 1.10 -13.19
N LYS A 70 4.42 -0.05 -13.35
CA LYS A 70 5.82 -0.13 -13.78
C LYS A 70 6.02 0.43 -15.19
N GLU A 71 5.16 0.09 -16.13
CA GLU A 71 5.19 0.66 -17.47
C GLU A 71 5.07 2.19 -17.45
N ALA A 72 4.17 2.73 -16.61
CA ALA A 72 4.03 4.18 -16.44
C ALA A 72 5.31 4.83 -15.90
N ILE A 73 5.97 4.20 -14.92
CA ILE A 73 7.28 4.61 -14.37
C ILE A 73 8.35 4.61 -15.47
N ASP A 74 8.33 3.61 -16.35
CA ASP A 74 9.29 3.47 -17.46
C ASP A 74 9.05 4.45 -18.62
N GLY A 75 8.02 5.29 -18.53
CA GLY A 75 7.73 6.33 -19.51
C GLY A 75 6.61 6.00 -20.48
N ALA A 76 5.90 4.87 -20.30
CA ALA A 76 4.68 4.61 -21.06
C ALA A 76 3.64 5.70 -20.79
N LYS A 77 2.98 6.18 -21.85
CA LYS A 77 1.92 7.18 -21.75
C LYS A 77 0.60 6.48 -21.47
N GLY A 78 -0.17 7.02 -20.53
CA GLY A 78 -1.47 6.49 -20.17
C GLY A 78 -2.19 7.37 -19.15
N ALA A 79 -3.42 6.97 -18.80
CA ALA A 79 -4.19 7.64 -17.78
C ALA A 79 -3.42 7.63 -16.45
N LEU A 80 -3.30 8.81 -15.83
CA LEU A 80 -2.59 9.04 -14.57
C LEU A 80 -1.09 8.71 -14.59
N SER A 81 -0.46 8.57 -15.76
CA SER A 81 0.96 8.19 -15.86
C SER A 81 1.90 9.23 -15.25
N ASP A 82 1.58 10.53 -15.37
CA ASP A 82 2.40 11.60 -14.81
C ASP A 82 2.28 11.65 -13.28
N GLU A 83 1.10 11.38 -12.73
CA GLU A 83 0.87 11.26 -11.29
C GLU A 83 1.63 10.06 -10.70
N VAL A 84 1.63 8.92 -11.39
CA VAL A 84 2.42 7.75 -10.97
C VAL A 84 3.92 8.08 -10.95
N ARG A 85 4.43 8.80 -11.96
CA ARG A 85 5.84 9.22 -11.99
C ARG A 85 6.18 10.21 -10.88
N ALA A 86 5.32 11.18 -10.62
CA ALA A 86 5.52 12.13 -9.52
C ALA A 86 5.58 11.41 -8.15
N LEU A 87 4.70 10.43 -7.92
CA LEU A 87 4.75 9.59 -6.73
C LEU A 87 6.02 8.73 -6.68
N HIS A 88 6.45 8.19 -7.83
CA HIS A 88 7.68 7.41 -7.92
C HIS A 88 8.92 8.23 -7.54
N ASP A 89 9.04 9.46 -8.02
CA ASP A 89 10.17 10.34 -7.72
C ASP A 89 10.27 10.62 -6.21
N LEU A 90 9.14 10.91 -5.57
CA LEU A 90 9.07 11.08 -4.11
C LEU A 90 9.43 9.78 -3.37
N ALA A 91 8.91 8.64 -3.83
CA ALA A 91 9.22 7.35 -3.22
C ALA A 91 10.72 7.01 -3.29
N ARG A 92 11.41 7.35 -4.40
CA ARG A 92 12.87 7.17 -4.51
C ARG A 92 13.63 7.98 -3.47
N VAL A 93 13.20 9.22 -3.21
CA VAL A 93 13.81 10.07 -2.18
C VAL A 93 13.57 9.48 -0.78
N LEU A 94 12.33 9.09 -0.48
CA LEU A 94 11.97 8.43 0.79
C LEU A 94 12.80 7.17 1.03
N ARG A 95 12.90 6.31 0.01
CA ARG A 95 13.69 5.07 0.07
C ARG A 95 15.16 5.34 0.35
N LYS A 96 15.76 6.28 -0.38
CA LYS A 96 17.17 6.65 -0.19
C LYS A 96 17.43 7.14 1.23
N ASP A 97 16.57 8.03 1.74
CA ASP A 97 16.66 8.52 3.12
C ASP A 97 16.52 7.38 4.14
N ARG A 98 15.52 6.51 3.96
CA ARG A 98 15.27 5.34 4.82
C ARG A 98 16.47 4.40 4.91
N LEU A 99 17.05 4.02 3.77
CA LEU A 99 18.24 3.16 3.70
C LEU A 99 19.47 3.86 4.29
N SER A 100 19.65 5.16 4.04
CA SER A 100 20.76 5.93 4.63
C SER A 100 20.71 6.00 6.16
N LYS A 101 19.50 5.86 6.74
CA LYS A 101 19.26 5.81 8.18
C LYS A 101 19.39 4.40 8.78
N GLY A 102 19.87 3.43 8.00
CA GLY A 102 20.16 2.07 8.47
C GLY A 102 18.95 1.13 8.48
N ALA A 103 17.89 1.43 7.73
CA ALA A 103 16.80 0.48 7.55
C ALA A 103 17.31 -0.76 6.81
N LEU A 104 17.01 -1.94 7.36
CA LEU A 104 17.34 -3.21 6.73
C LEU A 104 16.32 -3.52 5.63
N GLU A 105 16.82 -3.79 4.42
CA GLU A 105 16.00 -4.34 3.36
C GLU A 105 16.00 -5.87 3.48
N ILE A 106 14.87 -6.43 3.91
CA ILE A 106 14.69 -7.88 3.98
C ILE A 106 14.09 -8.35 2.66
N VAL A 107 14.94 -8.89 1.79
CA VAL A 107 14.49 -9.53 0.56
C VAL A 107 14.16 -10.99 0.85
N THR A 108 12.88 -11.34 0.77
CA THR A 108 12.42 -12.73 0.86
C THR A 108 12.06 -13.24 -0.52
N THR A 109 12.60 -14.39 -0.91
CA THR A 109 12.14 -15.11 -2.10
C THR A 109 10.78 -15.74 -1.82
N GLU A 110 9.71 -15.09 -2.30
CA GLU A 110 8.33 -15.59 -2.20
C GLU A 110 8.00 -16.38 -3.47
N MET A 111 7.69 -17.67 -3.31
CA MET A 111 7.25 -18.55 -4.40
C MET A 111 5.72 -18.48 -4.54
N LYS A 112 5.23 -18.35 -5.78
CA LYS A 112 3.81 -18.40 -6.10
C LYS A 112 3.49 -19.54 -7.05
N PHE A 113 2.26 -20.05 -6.94
CA PHE A 113 1.76 -21.14 -7.76
C PHE A 113 0.74 -20.59 -8.75
N ARG A 114 0.83 -21.00 -10.02
CA ARG A 114 -0.29 -20.90 -10.96
C ARG A 114 -1.07 -22.20 -10.89
N LEU A 115 -2.36 -22.12 -10.60
CA LEU A 115 -3.23 -23.30 -10.52
C LEU A 115 -4.09 -23.42 -11.78
N ASP A 116 -4.46 -24.65 -12.14
CA ASP A 116 -5.52 -24.91 -13.11
C ASP A 116 -6.92 -24.74 -12.48
N GLU A 117 -7.96 -24.91 -13.29
CA GLU A 117 -9.37 -24.81 -12.85
C GLU A 117 -9.74 -25.85 -11.77
N GLN A 118 -8.98 -26.94 -11.66
CA GLN A 118 -9.16 -27.99 -10.65
C GLN A 118 -8.27 -27.78 -9.42
N GLY A 119 -7.56 -26.65 -9.33
CA GLY A 119 -6.69 -26.29 -8.20
C GLY A 119 -5.33 -26.99 -8.20
N ARG A 120 -4.91 -27.61 -9.30
CA ARG A 120 -3.61 -28.30 -9.40
C ARG A 120 -2.53 -27.32 -9.85
N PRO A 121 -1.32 -27.36 -9.28
CA PRO A 121 -0.25 -26.46 -9.67
C PRO A 121 0.26 -26.77 -11.08
N LEU A 122 0.16 -25.79 -11.97
CA LEU A 122 0.71 -25.80 -13.32
C LEU A 122 2.17 -25.38 -13.33
N GLU A 123 2.51 -24.34 -12.58
CA GLU A 123 3.87 -23.81 -12.46
C GLU A 123 4.09 -23.15 -11.11
N VAL A 124 5.36 -23.13 -10.71
CA VAL A 124 5.87 -22.34 -9.60
C VAL A 124 6.72 -21.23 -10.18
N TYR A 125 6.46 -20.00 -9.77
CA TYR A 125 7.23 -18.84 -10.21
C TYR A 125 7.62 -17.98 -9.01
N GLU A 126 8.76 -17.31 -9.14
CA GLU A 126 9.25 -16.36 -8.15
C GLU A 126 8.50 -15.05 -8.29
N LYS A 127 7.98 -14.53 -7.17
CA LYS A 127 7.42 -13.19 -7.12
C LYS A 127 8.56 -12.18 -7.04
N ILE A 128 8.84 -11.54 -8.17
CA ILE A 128 9.84 -10.48 -8.27
C ILE A 128 9.20 -9.16 -7.85
N MET A 129 9.83 -8.46 -6.91
CA MET A 129 9.45 -7.09 -6.58
C MET A 129 10.02 -6.12 -7.62
N ASN A 130 9.24 -5.10 -7.97
CA ASN A 130 9.67 -4.03 -8.87
C ASN A 130 9.44 -2.65 -8.24
N GLU A 131 9.77 -1.62 -8.99
CA GLU A 131 9.72 -0.21 -8.58
C GLU A 131 8.30 0.25 -8.21
N ALA A 132 7.27 -0.36 -8.79
CA ALA A 132 5.88 -0.08 -8.41
C ALA A 132 5.54 -0.71 -7.03
N ASN A 133 6.12 -1.87 -6.70
CA ASN A 133 6.01 -2.43 -5.35
C ASN A 133 6.68 -1.52 -4.32
N TRP A 134 7.92 -1.09 -4.59
CA TRP A 134 8.64 -0.18 -3.70
C TRP A 134 7.93 1.15 -3.54
N LEU A 135 7.34 1.72 -4.59
CA LEU A 135 6.54 2.95 -4.51
C LEU A 135 5.47 2.84 -3.43
N ILE A 136 4.62 1.80 -3.50
CA ILE A 136 3.56 1.59 -2.51
C ILE A 136 4.14 1.34 -1.12
N GLU A 137 5.20 0.54 -1.02
CA GLU A 137 5.88 0.23 0.24
C GLU A 137 6.34 1.50 0.98
N GLU A 138 7.00 2.44 0.29
CA GLU A 138 7.50 3.67 0.92
C GLU A 138 6.37 4.55 1.47
N PHE A 139 5.27 4.70 0.72
CA PHE A 139 4.13 5.48 1.19
C PHE A 139 3.36 4.80 2.33
N MET A 140 3.24 3.47 2.31
CA MET A 140 2.65 2.73 3.42
C MET A 140 3.49 2.86 4.70
N LEU A 141 4.82 2.81 4.59
CA LEU A 141 5.72 3.00 5.72
C LEU A 141 5.72 4.43 6.24
N LEU A 142 5.65 5.42 5.35
CA LEU A 142 5.44 6.82 5.72
C LEU A 142 4.15 6.95 6.54
N ALA A 143 3.02 6.46 6.01
CA ALA A 143 1.73 6.53 6.68
C ALA A 143 1.77 5.85 8.06
N ASN A 144 2.27 4.62 8.15
CA ASN A 144 2.35 3.86 9.40
C ASN A 144 3.22 4.59 10.44
N LYS A 145 4.39 5.09 10.05
CA LYS A 145 5.29 5.83 10.95
C LYS A 145 4.64 7.11 11.48
N ARG A 146 3.96 7.86 10.62
CA ARG A 146 3.31 9.12 11.01
C ARG A 146 2.07 8.89 11.85
N VAL A 147 1.24 7.90 11.52
CA VAL A 147 0.10 7.51 12.37
C VAL A 147 0.58 7.05 13.75
N ALA A 148 1.62 6.22 13.84
CA ALA A 148 2.18 5.79 15.13
C ALA A 148 2.68 6.99 15.96
N THR A 149 3.34 7.96 15.32
CA THR A 149 3.81 9.20 15.97
C THR A 149 2.64 10.08 16.43
N TRP A 150 1.62 10.24 15.57
CA TRP A 150 0.42 11.02 15.86
C TRP A 150 -0.35 10.43 17.05
N VAL A 151 -0.61 9.12 17.05
CA VAL A 151 -1.27 8.43 18.18
C VAL A 151 -0.44 8.50 19.46
N ALA A 152 0.89 8.36 19.38
CA ALA A 152 1.76 8.54 20.54
C ALA A 152 1.68 9.96 21.11
N GLY A 153 1.54 10.98 20.27
CA GLY A 153 1.35 12.37 20.68
C GLY A 153 0.02 12.61 21.42
N LEU A 154 -1.05 11.91 21.03
CA LEU A 154 -2.36 11.98 21.70
C LEU A 154 -2.32 11.46 23.15
N LYS A 155 -1.34 10.59 23.50
CA LYS A 155 -1.19 10.03 24.85
C LYS A 155 -0.88 11.06 25.94
N LYS A 156 -0.59 12.32 25.60
CA LYS A 156 -0.44 13.42 26.58
C LYS A 156 -1.75 13.74 27.34
N GLY A 157 -2.91 13.21 26.91
CA GLY A 157 -4.20 13.36 27.60
C GLY A 157 -4.76 12.09 28.26
N GLY A 158 -4.03 10.97 28.23
CA GLY A 158 -4.49 9.67 28.75
C GLY A 158 -4.01 8.50 27.89
N ALA A 159 -3.76 7.34 28.51
CA ALA A 159 -3.26 6.16 27.81
C ALA A 159 -4.40 5.48 27.03
N HIS A 160 -4.49 5.73 25.73
CA HIS A 160 -5.31 4.92 24.83
C HIS A 160 -4.54 3.66 24.42
N PRO A 161 -5.08 2.45 24.60
CA PRO A 161 -4.45 1.22 24.13
C PRO A 161 -4.33 1.28 22.59
N PHE A 162 -3.12 1.03 22.09
CA PHE A 162 -2.78 1.03 20.66
C PHE A 162 -1.88 -0.17 20.36
N VAL A 163 -2.14 -0.85 19.25
CA VAL A 163 -1.32 -1.97 18.77
C VAL A 163 -0.12 -1.37 18.04
N TYR A 164 1.09 -1.62 18.56
CA TYR A 164 2.36 -1.21 17.97
C TYR A 164 3.16 -2.43 17.52
#